data_AF-A0A0D2R0A4-F1
#
_entry.id   AF-A0A0D2R0A4-F1
#
_cell.length_a   1.000
_cell.length_b   1.000
_cell.length_c   1.000
_cell.angle_alpha   90.00
_cell.angle_beta   90.00
_cell.angle_gamma   90.00
#
_symmetry.space_group_name_H-M   'P 1'
#
loop_
_entity.id
_entity.type
_entity.pdbx_description
1 polymer ?
#
loop_
_entity_poly.entity_id
_entity_poly.type
_entity_poly.pdbx_seq_one_letter_code
_entity_poly.pdbx_strand_id
1 'polypeptide(L)'
;MSSTSTCDENGEKFDDTQVILLQEWDDKTKRQLQYSDFNWLPEELNKVEHGCFPSILDPIIQKIKDTRRDIIENSKLGNCAAYPTLVMFYATIKEMNEVKEVKDFDISRLRIWRNAICDALQINMEVQFAKQHLINIAYAYFASKKVDPEIYAEKEQLQEKLGQISTKIQLYKECQSKAKIFSDKPLNTGLFGEHRPEMQQETSYSAAVAQHEDQHWS
;
A
#
# COMPACT_ATOMS: atom_id res chain seq x y z
N MET A 1 24.23 -32.81 -8.68
CA MET A 1 24.78 -31.76 -7.78
C MET A 1 23.59 -30.98 -7.26
N SER A 2 23.36 -31.11 -5.95
CA SER A 2 22.17 -30.62 -5.26
C SER A 2 22.10 -29.10 -5.30
N SER A 3 21.00 -28.56 -5.83
CA SER A 3 20.69 -27.13 -5.69
C SER A 3 20.05 -26.94 -4.31
N THR A 4 20.85 -26.43 -3.38
CA THR A 4 20.37 -25.95 -2.08
C THR A 4 19.49 -24.74 -2.29
N SER A 5 18.18 -24.96 -2.16
CA SER A 5 17.18 -23.91 -1.94
C SER A 5 17.48 -23.26 -0.60
N THR A 6 18.22 -22.14 -0.61
CA THR A 6 18.29 -21.27 0.57
C THR A 6 17.05 -20.39 0.54
N CYS A 7 15.96 -20.93 1.08
CA CYS A 7 14.84 -20.13 1.54
C CYS A 7 15.35 -19.32 2.74
N ASP A 8 15.31 -18.00 2.62
CA ASP A 8 15.53 -17.09 3.75
C ASP A 8 14.55 -17.47 4.87
N GLU A 9 15.03 -17.47 6.12
CA GLU A 9 14.47 -18.14 7.31
C GLU A 9 13.01 -17.80 7.70
N ASN A 10 12.28 -16.99 6.93
CA ASN A 10 10.87 -16.69 7.19
C ASN A 10 9.93 -16.81 5.98
N GLY A 11 10.37 -17.19 4.78
CA GLY A 11 9.49 -17.69 3.70
C GLY A 11 8.21 -16.92 3.32
N GLU A 12 8.07 -15.63 3.67
CA GLU A 12 6.82 -14.87 3.45
C GLU A 12 6.81 -14.22 2.06
N LYS A 13 5.91 -14.71 1.18
CA LYS A 13 5.59 -14.11 -0.12
C LYS A 13 4.67 -12.89 0.06
N PHE A 14 4.77 -11.91 -0.83
CA PHE A 14 3.79 -10.81 -0.92
C PHE A 14 2.44 -11.36 -1.39
N ASP A 15 1.46 -11.44 -0.49
CA ASP A 15 0.14 -12.08 -0.72
C ASP A 15 -1.04 -11.14 -0.38
N ASP A 16 -2.27 -11.62 -0.62
CA ASP A 16 -3.53 -10.90 -0.34
C ASP A 16 -3.62 -10.43 1.12
N THR A 17 -2.95 -11.12 2.04
CA THR A 17 -2.94 -10.77 3.46
C THR A 17 -2.19 -9.46 3.74
N GLN A 18 -1.21 -9.13 2.91
CA GLN A 18 -0.45 -7.88 2.99
C GLN A 18 -1.26 -6.69 2.46
N VAL A 19 -2.08 -6.93 1.42
CA VAL A 19 -3.03 -5.94 0.88
C VAL A 19 -4.10 -5.59 1.91
N ILE A 20 -4.65 -6.60 2.60
CA ILE A 20 -5.62 -6.42 3.69
C ILE A 20 -5.06 -5.53 4.81
N LEU A 21 -3.78 -5.70 5.18
CA LEU A 21 -3.15 -4.92 6.24
C LEU A 21 -3.07 -3.42 5.90
N LEU A 22 -2.91 -3.10 4.62
CA LEU A 22 -2.78 -1.71 4.15
C LEU A 22 -4.13 -1.06 3.85
N GLN A 23 -5.13 -1.81 3.38
CA GLN A 23 -6.34 -1.23 2.80
C GLN A 23 -7.58 -1.37 3.70
N GLU A 24 -7.71 -2.42 4.50
CA GLU A 24 -8.92 -2.66 5.28
C GLU A 24 -8.80 -2.10 6.70
N TRP A 25 -9.42 -0.95 6.97
CA TRP A 25 -9.42 -0.34 8.32
C TRP A 25 -10.81 -0.16 8.91
N ASP A 26 -11.86 -0.36 8.09
CA ASP A 26 -13.26 -0.14 8.46
C ASP A 26 -14.01 -1.46 8.74
N ASP A 27 -13.28 -2.56 8.92
CA ASP A 27 -13.90 -3.80 9.33
C ASP A 27 -14.45 -3.65 10.77
N LYS A 28 -15.77 -3.81 10.91
CA LYS A 28 -16.52 -3.68 12.17
C LYS A 28 -16.42 -4.92 13.04
N THR A 29 -15.74 -5.96 12.58
CA THR A 29 -15.49 -7.17 13.35
C THR A 29 -14.69 -6.84 14.61
N LYS A 30 -15.22 -7.22 15.78
CA LYS A 30 -14.49 -7.08 17.05
C LYS A 30 -13.25 -7.94 17.01
N ARG A 31 -12.08 -7.32 17.17
CA ARG A 31 -10.80 -7.99 17.18
C ARG A 31 -10.52 -8.47 18.60
N GLN A 32 -10.07 -9.71 18.76
CA GLN A 32 -9.80 -10.29 20.08
C GLN A 32 -8.40 -9.92 20.58
N LEU A 33 -8.11 -8.62 20.69
CA LEU A 33 -6.84 -8.17 21.25
C LEU A 33 -6.83 -8.39 22.77
N GLN A 34 -5.76 -8.96 23.29
CA GLN A 34 -5.56 -9.24 24.71
C GLN A 34 -4.30 -8.54 25.22
N TYR A 35 -4.25 -8.16 26.50
CA TYR A 35 -3.04 -7.53 27.07
C TYR A 35 -1.78 -8.39 26.89
N SER A 36 -1.94 -9.72 26.86
CA SER A 36 -0.85 -10.68 26.60
C SER A 36 -0.24 -10.59 25.20
N ASP A 37 -0.91 -9.92 24.25
CA ASP A 37 -0.34 -9.63 22.94
C ASP A 37 0.82 -8.63 23.04
N PHE A 38 1.00 -7.96 24.18
CA PHE A 38 2.11 -7.08 24.48
C PHE A 38 2.91 -7.69 25.62
N ASN A 39 4.03 -8.37 25.33
CA ASN A 39 4.77 -9.17 26.32
C ASN A 39 5.09 -8.44 27.63
N TRP A 40 5.36 -7.13 27.58
CA TRP A 40 5.69 -6.30 28.74
C TRP A 40 4.46 -5.77 29.49
N LEU A 41 3.29 -5.71 28.85
CA LEU A 41 2.13 -4.98 29.35
C LEU A 41 1.43 -5.64 30.56
N PRO A 42 1.21 -6.97 30.62
CA PRO A 42 0.57 -7.60 31.77
C PRO A 42 1.32 -7.36 33.08
N GLU A 43 2.65 -7.46 33.05
CA GLU A 43 3.48 -7.24 34.24
C GLU A 43 3.40 -5.78 34.72
N GLU A 44 3.38 -4.83 33.79
CA GLU A 44 3.27 -3.40 34.11
C GLU A 44 1.87 -3.02 34.61
N LEU A 45 0.81 -3.63 34.07
CA LEU A 45 -0.57 -3.42 34.55
C LEU A 45 -0.80 -3.97 35.97
N ASN A 46 -0.09 -5.05 36.36
CA ASN A 46 -0.19 -5.59 37.71
C ASN A 46 0.44 -4.69 38.78
N LYS A 47 1.26 -3.71 38.39
CA LYS A 47 1.95 -2.77 39.30
C LYS A 47 1.13 -1.53 39.61
N VAL A 48 0.02 -1.30 38.92
CA VAL A 48 -0.79 -0.09 39.03
C VAL A 48 -2.20 -0.37 39.54
N GLU A 49 -2.82 0.65 40.12
CA GLU A 49 -4.23 0.59 40.52
C GLU A 49 -5.15 0.42 39.31
N HIS A 50 -6.32 -0.16 39.54
CA HIS A 50 -7.28 -0.44 38.47
C HIS A 50 -7.74 0.86 37.78
N GLY A 51 -7.58 0.92 36.45
CA GLY A 51 -7.94 2.09 35.64
C GLY A 51 -6.82 3.14 35.52
N CYS A 52 -5.65 2.91 36.10
CA CYS A 52 -4.47 3.76 35.94
C CYS A 52 -3.52 3.23 34.86
N PHE A 53 -2.99 4.11 34.02
CA PHE A 53 -1.98 3.73 33.04
C PHE A 53 -0.65 3.36 33.73
N PRO A 54 0.05 2.32 33.26
CA PRO A 54 1.43 2.07 33.65
C PRO A 54 2.35 3.26 33.36
N SER A 55 3.24 3.60 34.30
CA SER A 55 4.13 4.76 34.20
C SER A 55 5.09 4.70 32.99
N ILE A 56 5.40 3.50 32.50
CA ILE A 56 6.18 3.32 31.27
C ILE A 56 5.51 3.95 30.04
N LEU A 57 4.19 4.17 30.08
CA LEU A 57 3.44 4.84 29.02
C LEU A 57 3.43 6.37 29.15
N ASP A 58 3.82 6.93 30.30
CA ASP A 58 3.78 8.39 30.56
C ASP A 58 4.47 9.21 29.46
N PRO A 59 5.69 8.84 28.98
CA PRO A 59 6.35 9.60 27.93
C PRO A 59 5.55 9.64 26.62
N ILE A 60 4.88 8.53 26.28
CA ILE A 60 4.07 8.42 25.06
C ILE A 60 2.77 9.20 25.20
N ILE A 61 2.10 9.04 26.34
CA ILE A 61 0.86 9.76 26.65
C ILE A 61 1.10 11.27 26.61
N GLN A 62 2.18 11.74 27.25
CA GLN A 62 2.52 13.15 27.29
C GLN A 62 2.87 13.67 25.89
N LYS A 63 3.68 12.94 25.12
CA LYS A 63 4.03 13.32 23.75
C LYS A 63 2.80 13.43 22.86
N ILE A 64 1.81 12.55 23.00
CA ILE A 64 0.55 12.64 22.26
C ILE A 64 -0.24 13.87 22.71
N LYS A 65 -0.41 14.10 24.02
CA LYS A 65 -1.13 15.27 24.56
C LYS A 65 -0.52 16.60 24.15
N ASP A 66 0.81 16.67 24.06
CA ASP A 66 1.52 17.90 23.70
C ASP A 66 1.44 18.21 22.20
N THR A 67 1.35 17.16 21.36
CA THR A 67 1.39 17.30 19.89
C THR A 67 0.04 17.23 19.22
N ARG A 68 -0.96 16.66 19.91
CA ARG A 68 -2.30 16.41 19.40
C ARG A 68 -3.32 17.06 20.31
N ARG A 69 -4.50 17.37 19.76
CA ARG A 69 -5.67 17.62 20.61
C ARG A 69 -6.01 16.34 21.40
N ASP A 70 -6.86 16.48 22.42
CA ASP A 70 -7.41 15.34 23.14
C ASP A 70 -8.00 14.28 22.19
N ILE A 71 -7.30 13.16 22.06
CA ILE A 71 -7.62 12.09 21.11
C ILE A 71 -8.92 11.36 21.44
N ILE A 72 -9.48 11.58 22.64
CA ILE A 72 -10.76 11.02 23.07
C ILE A 72 -11.90 12.04 23.07
N GLU A 73 -11.67 13.29 22.63
CA GLU A 73 -12.69 14.36 22.61
C GLU A 73 -14.00 13.90 21.95
N ASN A 74 -13.89 13.15 20.85
CA ASN A 74 -15.02 12.66 20.06
C ASN A 74 -15.36 11.19 20.31
N SER A 75 -14.78 10.58 21.35
CA SER A 75 -14.98 9.16 21.67
C SER A 75 -16.46 8.85 21.95
N LYS A 76 -16.94 7.73 21.43
CA LYS A 76 -18.29 7.20 21.73
C LYS A 76 -18.39 6.64 23.15
N LEU A 77 -17.25 6.40 23.79
CA LEU A 77 -17.14 5.83 25.13
C LEU A 77 -16.59 6.87 26.10
N GLY A 78 -17.13 6.91 27.32
CA GLY A 78 -16.52 7.65 28.42
C GLY A 78 -15.17 7.04 28.84
N ASN A 79 -14.35 7.83 29.54
CA ASN A 79 -12.95 7.50 29.86
C ASN A 79 -12.76 6.09 30.46
N CYS A 80 -13.63 5.69 31.39
CA CYS A 80 -13.57 4.36 32.02
C CYS A 80 -13.85 3.22 31.03
N ALA A 81 -14.84 3.38 30.16
CA ALA A 81 -15.19 2.37 29.15
C ALA A 81 -14.17 2.32 27.99
N ALA A 82 -13.52 3.44 27.68
CA ALA A 82 -12.46 3.52 26.68
C ALA A 82 -11.10 3.02 27.20
N TYR A 83 -10.94 2.81 28.51
CA TYR A 83 -9.65 2.51 29.14
C TYR A 83 -8.91 1.31 28.52
N PRO A 84 -9.54 0.13 28.31
CA PRO A 84 -8.84 -1.00 27.67
C PRO A 84 -8.30 -0.65 26.28
N THR A 85 -9.10 0.06 25.47
CA THR A 85 -8.70 0.51 24.13
C THR A 85 -7.55 1.52 24.20
N LEU A 86 -7.58 2.45 25.16
CA LEU A 86 -6.51 3.43 25.37
C LEU A 86 -5.20 2.77 25.77
N VAL A 87 -5.23 1.81 26.70
CA VAL A 87 -4.03 1.07 27.12
C VAL A 87 -3.38 0.37 25.93
N MET A 88 -4.17 -0.36 25.14
CA MET A 88 -3.68 -1.09 23.96
C MET A 88 -3.16 -0.15 22.87
N PHE A 89 -3.84 0.99 22.68
CA PHE A 89 -3.41 2.02 21.77
C PHE A 89 -2.06 2.63 22.18
N TYR A 90 -1.90 3.06 23.43
CA TYR A 90 -0.63 3.62 23.91
C TYR A 90 0.51 2.58 23.90
N ALA A 91 0.21 1.32 24.24
CA ALA A 91 1.16 0.22 24.12
C ALA A 91 1.63 0.03 22.66
N THR A 92 0.72 0.12 21.70
CA THR A 92 1.02 0.08 20.27
C THR A 92 1.94 1.24 19.85
N ILE A 93 1.62 2.47 20.24
CA ILE A 93 2.47 3.63 19.90
C ILE A 93 3.85 3.51 20.52
N LYS A 94 3.96 3.04 21.76
CA LYS A 94 5.24 2.81 22.42
C LYS A 94 6.13 1.89 21.58
N GLU A 95 5.63 0.73 21.21
CA GLU A 95 6.42 -0.24 20.44
C GLU A 95 6.76 0.25 19.04
N MET A 96 5.80 0.84 18.32
CA MET A 96 6.09 1.46 17.02
C MET A 96 7.18 2.53 17.11
N ASN A 97 7.27 3.26 18.23
CA ASN A 97 8.30 4.27 18.49
C ASN A 97 9.66 3.67 18.93
N GLU A 98 9.68 2.43 19.43
CA GLU A 98 10.89 1.73 19.90
C GLU A 98 11.53 0.84 18.83
N VAL A 99 10.77 0.46 17.80
CA VAL A 99 11.26 -0.29 16.64
C VAL A 99 12.29 0.54 15.88
N LYS A 100 13.49 -0.01 15.70
CA LYS A 100 14.60 0.67 15.01
C LYS A 100 14.81 0.13 13.61
N GLU A 101 14.68 -1.18 13.44
CA GLU A 101 14.92 -1.86 12.19
C GLU A 101 13.73 -2.73 11.79
N VAL A 102 13.56 -2.92 10.47
CA VAL A 102 12.47 -3.73 9.92
C VAL A 102 12.54 -5.21 10.35
N LYS A 103 13.74 -5.70 10.70
CA LYS A 103 13.96 -7.07 11.17
C LYS A 103 13.52 -7.31 12.62
N ASP A 104 13.20 -6.25 13.37
CA ASP A 104 12.86 -6.34 14.80
C ASP A 104 11.41 -6.83 15.01
N PHE A 105 10.63 -6.97 13.94
CA PHE A 105 9.23 -7.39 13.99
C PHE A 105 8.84 -8.22 12.76
N ASP A 106 7.69 -8.87 12.84
CA ASP A 106 7.11 -9.68 11.76
C ASP A 106 5.69 -9.21 11.39
N ILE A 107 5.05 -9.92 10.44
CA ILE A 107 3.70 -9.59 9.99
C ILE A 107 2.67 -9.76 11.12
N SER A 108 2.89 -10.69 12.07
CA SER A 108 1.99 -10.89 13.20
C SER A 108 1.96 -9.65 14.08
N ARG A 109 3.13 -8.99 14.25
CA ARG A 109 3.22 -7.75 15.02
C ARG A 109 2.50 -6.58 14.35
N LEU A 110 2.65 -6.45 13.03
CA LEU A 110 1.89 -5.46 12.25
C LEU A 110 0.38 -5.64 12.41
N ARG A 111 -0.11 -6.89 12.49
CA ARG A 111 -1.54 -7.18 12.72
C ARG A 111 -1.99 -6.75 14.11
N ILE A 112 -1.20 -7.01 15.16
CA ILE A 112 -1.52 -6.59 16.53
C ILE A 112 -1.65 -5.06 16.60
N TRP A 113 -0.67 -4.33 16.06
CA TRP A 113 -0.72 -2.87 16.02
C TRP A 113 -1.91 -2.35 15.21
N ARG A 114 -2.19 -2.95 14.05
CA ARG A 114 -3.37 -2.60 13.23
C ARG A 114 -4.65 -2.78 14.02
N ASN A 115 -4.79 -3.92 14.69
CA ASN A 115 -5.99 -4.25 15.45
C ASN A 115 -6.26 -3.22 16.56
N ALA A 116 -5.22 -2.86 17.33
CA ALA A 116 -5.34 -1.83 18.37
C ALA A 116 -5.78 -0.46 17.82
N ILE A 117 -5.22 -0.04 16.68
CA ILE A 117 -5.58 1.22 16.02
C ILE A 117 -7.01 1.15 15.49
N CYS A 118 -7.43 0.03 14.89
CA CYS A 118 -8.79 -0.12 14.40
C CYS A 118 -9.83 -0.12 15.54
N ASP A 119 -9.51 -0.73 16.69
CA ASP A 119 -10.40 -0.70 17.85
C ASP A 119 -10.55 0.74 18.40
N ALA A 120 -9.46 1.53 18.40
CA ALA A 120 -9.50 2.96 18.71
C ALA A 120 -10.35 3.76 17.71
N LEU A 121 -10.22 3.48 16.40
CA LEU A 121 -11.06 4.08 15.36
C LEU A 121 -12.55 3.73 15.55
N GLN A 122 -12.87 2.49 15.95
CA GLN A 122 -14.25 2.03 16.13
C GLN A 122 -15.00 2.84 17.19
N ILE A 123 -14.29 3.21 18.26
CA ILE A 123 -14.82 4.06 19.34
C ILE A 123 -14.65 5.56 19.05
N ASN A 124 -14.26 5.93 17.83
CA ASN A 124 -14.17 7.31 17.32
C ASN A 124 -13.06 8.15 17.97
N MET A 125 -11.94 7.53 18.35
CA MET A 125 -10.74 8.26 18.75
C MET A 125 -10.04 8.91 17.56
N GLU A 126 -9.39 10.05 17.78
CA GLU A 126 -8.62 10.77 16.76
C GLU A 126 -7.22 10.14 16.57
N VAL A 127 -7.17 8.98 15.93
CA VAL A 127 -5.94 8.16 15.78
C VAL A 127 -5.45 8.01 14.34
N GLN A 128 -5.88 8.89 13.43
CA GLN A 128 -5.46 8.86 12.03
C GLN A 128 -3.95 8.96 11.85
N PHE A 129 -3.26 9.71 12.72
CA PHE A 129 -1.81 9.81 12.70
C PHE A 129 -1.13 8.46 12.96
N ALA A 130 -1.68 7.64 13.87
CA ALA A 130 -1.16 6.33 14.21
C ALA A 130 -1.36 5.36 13.05
N LYS A 131 -2.56 5.37 12.44
CA LYS A 131 -2.85 4.63 11.22
C LYS A 131 -1.85 4.95 10.11
N GLN A 132 -1.63 6.23 9.83
CA GLN A 132 -0.66 6.63 8.79
C GLN A 132 0.75 6.18 9.12
N HIS A 133 1.16 6.27 10.39
CA HIS A 133 2.48 5.80 10.81
C HIS A 133 2.64 4.30 10.62
N LEU A 134 1.63 3.50 10.99
CA LEU A 134 1.65 2.05 10.78
C LEU A 134 1.69 1.67 9.29
N ILE A 135 0.97 2.39 8.42
CA ILE A 135 1.05 2.21 6.97
C ILE A 135 2.48 2.42 6.48
N ASN A 136 3.17 3.47 6.95
CA ASN A 136 4.55 3.72 6.55
C ASN A 136 5.51 2.64 7.07
N ILE A 137 5.32 2.13 8.30
CA ILE A 137 6.10 1.00 8.82
C ILE A 137 5.85 -0.26 7.99
N ALA A 138 4.59 -0.53 7.63
CA ALA A 138 4.22 -1.67 6.79
C ALA A 138 4.83 -1.56 5.39
N TYR A 139 4.86 -0.37 4.77
CA TYR A 139 5.57 -0.16 3.51
C TYR A 139 7.06 -0.46 3.62
N ALA A 140 7.72 0.05 4.68
CA ALA A 140 9.13 -0.27 4.92
C ALA A 140 9.35 -1.78 5.11
N TYR A 141 8.42 -2.46 5.80
CA TYR A 141 8.44 -3.90 6.00
C TYR A 141 8.35 -4.68 4.70
N PHE A 142 7.35 -4.39 3.87
CA PHE A 142 7.16 -5.11 2.61
C PHE A 142 8.24 -4.78 1.58
N ALA A 143 8.74 -3.54 1.56
CA ALA A 143 9.85 -3.16 0.69
C ALA A 143 11.18 -3.85 1.06
N SER A 144 11.34 -4.27 2.32
CA SER A 144 12.53 -5.03 2.74
C SER A 144 12.47 -6.51 2.36
N LYS A 145 11.30 -7.02 1.95
CA LYS A 145 11.15 -8.42 1.54
C LYS A 145 11.61 -8.59 0.10
N LYS A 146 12.16 -9.76 -0.22
CA LYS A 146 12.47 -10.10 -1.61
C LYS A 146 11.15 -10.18 -2.37
N VAL A 147 11.08 -9.46 -3.49
CA VAL A 147 9.95 -9.55 -4.42
C VAL A 147 9.96 -10.95 -5.04
N ASP A 148 8.80 -11.60 -5.06
CA ASP A 148 8.66 -12.91 -5.68
C ASP A 148 9.03 -12.82 -7.17
N PRO A 149 9.99 -13.65 -7.66
CA PRO A 149 10.30 -13.73 -9.08
C PRO A 149 9.07 -13.94 -9.97
N GLU A 150 8.02 -14.59 -9.47
CA GLU A 150 6.73 -14.77 -10.17
C GLU A 150 6.05 -13.42 -10.49
N ILE A 151 6.16 -12.41 -9.60
CA ILE A 151 5.60 -11.07 -9.82
C ILE A 151 6.32 -10.36 -10.97
N TYR A 152 7.65 -10.52 -11.08
CA TYR A 152 8.40 -9.97 -12.20
C TYR A 152 8.06 -10.65 -13.52
N ALA A 153 7.91 -11.99 -13.50
CA ALA A 153 7.51 -12.74 -14.68
C ALA A 153 6.09 -12.37 -15.14
N GLU A 154 5.15 -12.19 -14.21
CA GLU A 154 3.78 -11.75 -14.54
C GLU A 154 3.76 -10.32 -15.10
N LYS A 155 4.55 -9.40 -14.51
CA LYS A 155 4.72 -8.05 -15.05
C LYS A 155 5.22 -8.08 -16.50
N GLU A 156 6.24 -8.89 -16.79
CA GLU A 156 6.78 -9.02 -18.14
C GLU A 156 5.74 -9.58 -19.13
N GLN A 157 5.00 -10.62 -18.74
CA GLN A 157 3.91 -11.17 -19.56
C GLN A 157 2.80 -10.15 -19.82
N LEU A 158 2.43 -9.35 -18.82
CA LEU A 158 1.42 -8.30 -18.98
C LEU A 158 1.92 -7.18 -19.90
N GLN A 159 3.19 -6.80 -19.81
CA GLN A 159 3.81 -5.84 -20.72
C GLN A 159 3.82 -6.35 -22.16
N GLU A 160 4.12 -7.62 -22.38
CA GLU A 160 4.07 -8.24 -23.71
C GLU A 160 2.64 -8.22 -24.28
N LYS A 161 1.64 -8.65 -23.49
CA LYS A 161 0.23 -8.62 -23.89
C LYS A 161 -0.23 -7.20 -24.22
N LEU A 162 0.16 -6.21 -23.43
CA LEU A 162 -0.12 -4.80 -23.70
C LEU A 162 0.51 -4.34 -25.02
N GLY A 163 1.76 -4.72 -25.30
CA GLY A 163 2.43 -4.44 -26.56
C GLY A 163 1.73 -5.07 -27.77
N GLN A 164 1.28 -6.32 -27.64
CA GLN A 164 0.51 -7.01 -28.68
C GLN A 164 -0.84 -6.33 -28.96
N ILE A 165 -1.56 -5.93 -27.91
CA ILE A 165 -2.84 -5.20 -28.03
C ILE A 165 -2.61 -3.84 -28.71
N SER A 166 -1.57 -3.11 -28.29
CA SER A 166 -1.20 -1.83 -28.89
C SER A 166 -0.95 -1.94 -30.39
N THR A 167 -0.16 -2.94 -30.80
CA THR A 167 0.11 -3.23 -32.22
C THR A 167 -1.16 -3.54 -33.01
N LYS A 168 -2.08 -4.36 -32.45
CA LYS A 168 -3.36 -4.68 -33.11
C LYS A 168 -4.24 -3.45 -33.30
N ILE A 169 -4.31 -2.58 -32.29
CA ILE A 169 -5.06 -1.31 -32.37
C ILE A 169 -4.47 -0.42 -33.47
N GLN A 170 -3.14 -0.34 -33.57
CA GLN A 170 -2.48 0.48 -34.58
C GLN A 170 -2.70 -0.04 -36.00
N LEU A 171 -2.56 -1.36 -36.21
CA LEU A 171 -2.87 -2.01 -37.48
C LEU A 171 -4.33 -1.76 -37.88
N TYR A 172 -5.26 -1.91 -36.94
CA TYR A 172 -6.68 -1.70 -37.20
C TYR A 172 -6.98 -0.25 -37.63
N LYS A 173 -6.35 0.75 -36.97
CA LYS A 173 -6.44 2.16 -37.39
C LYS A 173 -5.90 2.36 -38.81
N GLU A 174 -4.78 1.73 -39.15
CA GLU A 174 -4.22 1.80 -40.50
C GLU A 174 -5.15 1.15 -41.54
N CYS A 175 -5.70 -0.03 -41.24
CA CYS A 175 -6.71 -0.69 -42.06
C CYS A 175 -7.92 0.21 -42.28
N GLN A 176 -8.46 0.85 -41.24
CA GLN A 176 -9.56 1.79 -41.37
C GLN A 176 -9.19 2.98 -42.26
N SER A 177 -7.99 3.56 -42.08
CA SER A 177 -7.52 4.67 -42.90
C SER A 177 -7.41 4.28 -44.38
N LYS A 178 -6.83 3.12 -44.67
CA LYS A 178 -6.69 2.61 -46.03
C LYS A 178 -8.02 2.19 -46.65
N ALA A 179 -8.95 1.66 -45.87
CA ALA A 179 -10.28 1.27 -46.34
C ALA A 179 -11.09 2.48 -46.86
N LYS A 180 -10.89 3.67 -46.30
CA LYS A 180 -11.55 4.91 -46.76
C LYS A 180 -11.29 5.20 -48.25
N ILE A 181 -10.15 4.77 -48.80
CA ILE A 181 -9.81 4.93 -50.22
C ILE A 181 -10.85 4.24 -51.11
N PHE A 182 -11.44 3.16 -50.61
CA PHE A 182 -12.41 2.31 -51.31
C PHE A 182 -13.86 2.56 -50.88
N SER A 183 -14.13 3.51 -49.98
CA SER A 183 -15.51 3.87 -49.63
C SER A 183 -16.22 4.33 -50.90
N ASP A 184 -17.29 3.62 -51.27
CA ASP A 184 -18.13 3.90 -52.44
C ASP A 184 -17.40 3.77 -53.80
N LYS A 185 -16.22 3.12 -53.83
CA LYS A 185 -15.42 2.89 -55.03
C LYS A 185 -15.05 1.41 -55.19
N PRO A 186 -14.94 0.87 -56.41
CA PRO A 186 -14.52 -0.51 -56.62
C PRO A 186 -13.07 -0.75 -56.14
N LEU A 187 -12.75 -1.97 -55.69
CA LEU A 187 -11.42 -2.31 -55.13
C LEU A 187 -10.25 -2.14 -56.12
N ASN A 188 -10.53 -2.06 -57.43
CA ASN A 188 -9.52 -1.76 -58.46
C ASN A 188 -9.11 -0.28 -58.53
N THR A 189 -9.73 0.60 -57.73
CA THR A 189 -9.46 2.06 -57.70
C THR A 189 -7.99 2.39 -57.43
N GLY A 190 -7.26 1.52 -56.70
CA GLY A 190 -5.83 1.69 -56.45
C GLY A 190 -4.89 1.09 -57.50
N LEU A 191 -5.39 0.33 -58.49
CA LEU A 191 -4.56 -0.53 -59.35
C LEU A 191 -3.82 0.24 -60.46
N PHE A 192 -4.40 1.34 -60.96
CA PHE A 192 -3.87 2.11 -62.08
C PHE A 192 -3.50 3.56 -61.73
N GLY A 193 -3.51 3.89 -60.43
CA GLY A 193 -3.04 5.16 -59.87
C GLY A 193 -3.35 6.40 -60.69
N GLU A 194 -4.52 7.03 -60.52
CA GLU A 194 -4.61 8.46 -60.83
C GLU A 194 -3.79 9.22 -59.79
N HIS A 195 -2.52 9.49 -60.12
CA HIS A 195 -1.71 10.45 -59.38
C HIS A 195 -2.39 11.82 -59.46
N ARG A 196 -3.14 12.18 -58.43
CA ARG A 196 -3.34 13.58 -58.08
C ARG A 196 -2.61 13.82 -56.76
N PRO A 197 -1.51 14.60 -56.75
CA PRO A 197 -0.84 14.94 -55.51
C PRO A 197 -1.77 15.84 -54.70
N GLU A 198 -2.28 15.34 -53.58
CA GLU A 198 -2.83 16.22 -52.55
C GLU A 198 -1.64 16.88 -51.83
N MET A 199 -1.61 18.20 -51.91
CA MET A 199 -0.60 19.04 -51.29
C MET A 199 -0.52 18.72 -49.79
N GLN A 200 0.69 18.38 -49.36
CA GLN A 200 1.07 18.32 -47.96
C GLN A 200 0.75 19.67 -47.30
N GLN A 201 -0.11 19.66 -46.28
CA GLN A 201 0.01 20.60 -45.19
C GLN A 201 0.74 19.88 -44.06
N GLU A 202 2.07 19.98 -44.11
CA GLU A 202 2.91 19.84 -42.94
C GLU A 202 2.58 20.98 -41.97
N THR A 203 2.07 20.62 -40.80
CA THR A 203 2.40 21.27 -39.53
C THR A 203 2.42 20.15 -38.49
N SER A 204 3.57 19.48 -38.28
CA SER A 204 4.73 19.90 -37.49
C SER A 204 4.64 19.45 -36.03
N TYR A 205 5.71 18.78 -35.60
CA TYR A 205 6.12 18.45 -34.23
C TYR A 205 5.64 17.15 -33.58
N SER A 206 6.27 16.06 -34.04
CA SER A 206 6.88 15.08 -33.12
C SER A 206 8.08 15.74 -32.41
N ALA A 207 7.89 16.12 -31.14
CA ALA A 207 8.95 16.35 -30.15
C ALA A 207 8.33 16.50 -28.75
N ALA A 208 7.88 15.40 -28.14
CA ALA A 208 7.51 15.42 -26.70
C ALA A 208 7.59 14.07 -25.98
N VAL A 209 8.05 12.98 -26.60
CA VAL A 209 8.17 11.67 -25.91
C VAL A 209 9.52 11.03 -26.21
N ALA A 210 10.60 11.72 -25.88
CA ALA A 210 11.95 11.14 -25.82
C ALA A 210 12.88 11.87 -24.82
N GLN A 211 12.34 12.71 -23.93
CA GLN A 211 13.10 13.38 -22.87
C GLN A 211 12.27 13.41 -21.59
N HIS A 212 12.15 12.26 -20.91
CA HIS A 212 11.85 12.24 -19.47
C HIS A 212 12.20 10.92 -18.78
N GLU A 213 13.22 10.19 -19.24
CA GLU A 213 13.73 8.97 -18.57
C GLU A 213 15.23 8.99 -18.26
N ASP A 214 15.86 10.15 -18.21
CA ASP A 214 17.22 10.31 -17.67
C ASP A 214 17.31 11.61 -16.86
N GLN A 215 16.76 11.62 -15.63
CA GLN A 215 17.17 12.45 -14.49
C GLN A 215 16.20 12.27 -13.31
N HIS A 216 16.51 11.31 -12.43
CA HIS A 216 16.11 11.15 -11.02
C HIS A 216 16.25 9.64 -10.71
N TRP A 217 17.27 9.09 -10.08
CA TRP A 217 18.08 9.54 -8.94
C TRP A 217 19.46 8.86 -8.98
N SER A 218 20.51 9.65 -8.76
CA SER A 218 21.63 9.25 -7.90
C SER A 218 21.27 9.50 -6.45
#